data_AF-A0A9D6F8L8-F1
#
_entry.id   AF-A0A9D6F8L8-F1
#
_cell.length_a   1.000
_cell.length_b   1.000
_cell.length_c   1.000
_cell.angle_alpha   90.00
_cell.angle_beta   90.00
_cell.angle_gamma   90.00
#
_symmetry.space_group_name_H-M   'P 1'
#
loop_
_entity.id
_entity.type
_entity.pdbx_description
1 polymer ?
#
loop_
_entity_poly.entity_id
_entity_poly.type
_entity_poly.pdbx_seq_one_letter_code
_entity_poly.pdbx_strand_id
1 'polypeptide(L)'
;MTLLRRYWFPLSVLLLLAVIAVNLYALNGRQIKEKDEAAKSAAQHAHTGTPKIDQPAKQEHGHENPVKEPAKQDAKKEPTDHGMMDHKGMMGKGMMGKGMMGKGMMGMMHGNMADMMDIRYLLFNHEKIKRTVKRLPNGVETVTTSGDEAVAGKIQVHVKAMYERLQKKQAIRPMDPLFAAIFENADKIDIEITKLPDGLRVKETSKDAYAVMLIHAHADVVDRFVQEGMAAMMKMTPAPKRE
;
A
#
# COMPACT_ATOMS: atom_id res chain seq x y z
N MET A 1 -39.02 -49.79 -11.63
CA MET A 1 -38.18 -48.88 -12.44
C MET A 1 -38.70 -47.47 -12.23
N THR A 2 -37.87 -46.62 -11.65
CA THR A 2 -38.26 -45.39 -10.95
C THR A 2 -37.68 -44.18 -11.68
N LEU A 3 -38.44 -43.07 -11.65
CA LEU A 3 -38.06 -41.67 -11.91
C LEU A 3 -37.86 -41.19 -13.37
N LEU A 4 -38.90 -40.52 -13.89
CA LEU A 4 -38.72 -39.24 -14.61
C LEU A 4 -39.27 -38.11 -13.74
N ARG A 5 -38.39 -37.34 -13.10
CA ARG A 5 -38.74 -36.11 -12.38
C ARG A 5 -38.51 -34.93 -13.32
N ARG A 6 -39.59 -34.44 -13.93
CA ARG A 6 -39.59 -33.29 -14.85
C ARG A 6 -39.41 -32.01 -14.03
N TYR A 7 -38.35 -31.26 -14.31
CA TYR A 7 -38.04 -29.98 -13.66
C TYR A 7 -39.12 -28.95 -14.01
N TRP A 8 -39.88 -28.53 -13.00
CA TRP A 8 -40.79 -27.38 -13.07
C TRP A 8 -40.15 -26.27 -12.24
N PHE A 9 -39.40 -25.38 -12.88
CA PHE A 9 -38.95 -24.14 -12.24
C PHE A 9 -40.17 -23.20 -12.16
N PRO A 10 -40.61 -22.75 -10.96
CA PRO A 10 -41.75 -21.87 -10.86
C PRO A 10 -41.39 -20.47 -11.38
N LEU A 11 -42.26 -19.90 -12.21
CA LEU A 11 -42.21 -18.54 -12.78
C LEU A 11 -41.85 -17.45 -11.74
N SER A 12 -42.08 -17.72 -10.46
CA SER A 12 -41.81 -16.89 -9.29
C SER A 12 -40.33 -16.50 -9.12
N VAL A 13 -39.38 -17.38 -9.48
CA VAL A 13 -37.94 -17.12 -9.29
C VAL A 13 -37.42 -16.12 -10.33
N LEU A 14 -37.92 -16.21 -11.57
CA LEU A 14 -37.58 -15.27 -12.63
C LEU A 14 -38.13 -13.86 -12.35
N LEU A 15 -39.33 -13.76 -11.78
CA LEU A 15 -39.92 -12.48 -11.39
C LEU A 15 -39.12 -11.80 -10.26
N LEU A 16 -38.65 -12.58 -9.27
CA LEU A 16 -37.83 -12.08 -8.18
C LEU A 16 -36.48 -11.54 -8.68
N LEU A 17 -35.82 -12.26 -9.59
CA LEU A 17 -34.57 -11.81 -10.20
C LEU A 17 -34.76 -10.54 -11.03
N ALA A 18 -35.89 -10.40 -11.74
CA ALA A 18 -36.23 -9.19 -12.48
C ALA A 18 -36.43 -7.97 -11.55
N VAL A 19 -37.14 -8.13 -10.43
CA VAL A 19 -37.32 -7.06 -9.44
C VAL A 19 -35.98 -6.64 -8.81
N ILE A 20 -35.11 -7.60 -8.48
CA ILE A 20 -33.77 -7.33 -7.96
C ILE A 20 -32.94 -6.54 -8.98
N ALA A 21 -32.96 -6.94 -10.26
CA ALA A 21 -32.22 -6.26 -11.33
C ALA A 21 -32.71 -4.81 -11.56
N VAL A 22 -34.03 -4.57 -11.56
CA VAL A 22 -34.60 -3.23 -11.69
C VAL A 22 -34.20 -2.34 -10.49
N ASN A 23 -34.21 -2.89 -9.27
CA ASN A 23 -33.86 -2.14 -8.07
C ASN A 23 -32.35 -1.80 -8.01
N LEU A 24 -31.49 -2.72 -8.43
CA LEU A 24 -30.05 -2.48 -8.61
C LEU A 24 -29.78 -1.40 -9.66
N TYR A 25 -30.49 -1.42 -10.79
CA TYR A 25 -30.33 -0.40 -11.84
C TYR A 25 -30.77 1.00 -11.35
N ALA A 26 -31.87 1.07 -10.60
CA ALA A 26 -32.36 2.32 -10.03
C ALA A 26 -31.44 2.90 -8.92
N LEU A 27 -30.76 2.05 -8.15
CA LEU A 27 -29.76 2.46 -7.16
C LEU A 27 -28.49 2.99 -7.85
N ASN A 28 -28.01 2.29 -8.88
CA ASN A 28 -26.87 2.77 -9.67
C ASN A 28 -27.16 4.12 -10.33
N GLY A 29 -28.34 4.30 -10.94
CA GLY A 29 -28.72 5.57 -11.56
C GLY A 29 -28.76 6.74 -10.58
N ARG A 30 -29.23 6.53 -9.34
CA ARG A 30 -29.21 7.55 -8.28
C ARG A 30 -27.80 7.94 -7.85
N GLN A 31 -26.90 6.96 -7.69
CA GLN A 31 -25.51 7.20 -7.31
C GLN A 31 -24.71 7.95 -8.39
N ILE A 32 -25.04 7.75 -9.67
CA ILE A 32 -24.39 8.48 -10.77
C ILE A 32 -24.81 9.95 -10.73
N LYS A 33 -26.12 10.21 -10.54
CA LYS A 33 -26.66 11.58 -10.50
C LYS A 33 -26.11 12.40 -9.32
N GLU A 34 -25.97 11.78 -8.15
CA GLU A 34 -25.43 12.42 -6.95
C GLU A 34 -23.94 12.79 -7.11
N LYS A 35 -23.15 11.94 -7.77
CA LYS A 35 -21.74 12.24 -8.10
C LYS A 35 -21.60 13.36 -9.12
N ASP A 36 -22.47 13.41 -10.11
CA ASP A 36 -22.47 14.48 -11.11
C ASP A 36 -22.88 15.83 -10.51
N GLU A 37 -23.83 15.84 -9.57
CA GLU A 37 -24.23 17.03 -8.83
C GLU A 37 -23.13 17.50 -7.86
N ALA A 38 -22.47 16.57 -7.16
CA ALA A 38 -21.33 16.87 -6.31
C ALA A 38 -20.12 17.43 -7.10
N ALA A 39 -19.84 16.87 -8.29
CA ALA A 39 -18.79 17.36 -9.17
C ALA A 39 -19.09 18.76 -9.71
N LYS A 40 -20.36 19.06 -10.04
CA LYS A 40 -20.80 20.40 -10.46
C LYS A 40 -20.73 21.42 -9.32
N SER A 41 -21.09 21.03 -8.09
CA SER A 41 -20.95 21.90 -6.91
C SER A 41 -19.49 22.19 -6.58
N ALA A 42 -18.61 21.19 -6.62
CA ALA A 42 -17.17 21.37 -6.38
C ALA A 42 -16.52 22.30 -7.42
N ALA A 43 -16.95 22.25 -8.68
CA ALA A 43 -16.46 23.14 -9.73
C ALA A 43 -16.92 24.60 -9.55
N GLN A 44 -18.06 24.84 -8.89
CA GLN A 44 -18.56 26.20 -8.62
C GLN A 44 -17.86 26.88 -7.43
N HIS A 45 -17.28 26.11 -6.50
CA HIS A 45 -16.58 26.64 -5.33
C HIS A 45 -15.07 26.88 -5.51
N ALA A 46 -14.49 26.51 -6.66
CA ALA A 46 -13.04 26.64 -6.91
C ALA A 46 -12.59 28.02 -7.45
N HIS A 47 -13.50 29.00 -7.55
CA HIS A 47 -13.22 30.31 -8.16
C HIS A 47 -13.52 31.50 -7.23
N THR A 48 -13.16 31.45 -5.95
CA THR A 48 -13.02 32.67 -5.14
C THR A 48 -11.96 32.49 -4.04
N GLY A 49 -10.91 33.33 -4.09
CA GLY A 49 -10.08 33.65 -2.92
C GLY A 49 -8.66 33.09 -2.91
N THR A 50 -7.74 33.76 -3.61
CA THR A 50 -6.31 33.77 -3.22
C THR A 50 -6.12 34.72 -2.03
N PRO A 51 -5.53 34.30 -0.90
CA PRO A 51 -5.13 35.23 0.14
C PRO A 51 -3.74 35.80 -0.15
N LYS A 52 -3.62 37.14 -0.03
CA LYS A 52 -2.36 37.88 -0.09
C LYS A 52 -1.48 37.54 1.12
N ILE A 53 -0.18 37.43 0.87
CA ILE A 53 0.87 37.23 1.87
C ILE A 53 1.26 38.61 2.42
N ASP A 54 0.93 38.88 3.68
CA ASP A 54 1.44 40.03 4.41
C ASP A 54 2.47 39.55 5.46
N GLN A 55 3.71 40.04 5.35
CA GLN A 55 4.76 39.88 6.37
C GLN A 55 4.47 40.78 7.58
N PRO A 56 4.96 40.40 8.77
CA PRO A 56 5.63 41.43 9.56
C PRO A 56 6.95 41.01 10.23
N ALA A 57 7.89 41.96 10.13
CA ALA A 57 8.83 42.49 11.13
C ALA A 57 9.72 41.56 11.99
N LYS A 58 11.02 41.77 11.82
CA LYS A 58 12.11 41.43 12.76
C LYS A 58 11.98 42.21 14.07
N GLN A 59 12.31 41.58 15.20
CA GLN A 59 12.82 42.28 16.38
C GLN A 59 14.00 41.50 16.99
N GLU A 60 15.07 42.24 17.24
CA GLU A 60 16.31 41.86 17.91
C GLU A 60 16.20 42.07 19.43
N HIS A 61 16.97 41.28 20.18
CA HIS A 61 17.65 41.53 21.48
C HIS A 61 17.88 40.15 22.11
N GLY A 62 19.05 39.73 22.60
CA GLY A 62 20.28 40.42 22.97
C GLY A 62 20.74 39.88 24.32
N HIS A 63 21.90 39.18 24.34
CA HIS A 63 22.79 38.88 25.49
C HIS A 63 22.23 37.97 26.61
N GLU A 64 22.98 37.04 27.23
CA GLU A 64 24.39 37.01 27.62
C GLU A 64 24.84 35.56 27.91
N ASN A 65 26.11 35.26 27.64
CA ASN A 65 26.88 34.08 28.09
C ASN A 65 27.88 34.61 29.15
N PRO A 66 28.55 33.83 30.03
CA PRO A 66 29.34 32.65 29.61
C PRO A 66 29.55 31.57 30.70
N VAL A 67 30.31 30.51 30.38
CA VAL A 67 31.52 30.10 31.14
C VAL A 67 32.18 28.84 30.53
N LYS A 68 33.42 29.08 30.06
CA LYS A 68 34.68 28.28 30.11
C LYS A 68 34.84 26.97 29.32
N GLU A 69 35.69 27.12 28.29
CA GLU A 69 36.64 26.12 27.78
C GLU A 69 37.80 25.92 28.77
N PRO A 70 38.52 24.78 28.70
CA PRO A 70 39.96 24.95 28.45
C PRO A 70 40.59 23.93 27.47
N ALA A 71 41.54 24.48 26.72
CA ALA A 71 42.87 23.96 26.38
C ALA A 71 43.04 22.83 25.33
N LYS A 72 43.84 23.19 24.32
CA LYS A 72 44.49 22.38 23.28
C LYS A 72 45.63 21.52 23.86
N GLN A 73 45.94 20.41 23.19
CA GLN A 73 47.32 19.95 23.03
C GLN A 73 47.51 19.08 21.78
N ASP A 74 48.63 19.35 21.10
CA ASP A 74 49.09 18.84 19.81
C ASP A 74 49.61 17.40 19.85
N ALA A 75 49.53 16.66 18.73
CA ALA A 75 50.58 15.70 18.34
C ALA A 75 50.47 15.28 16.86
N LYS A 76 51.55 15.58 16.11
CA LYS A 76 51.88 15.10 14.75
C LYS A 76 52.02 13.57 14.67
N LYS A 77 51.74 12.99 13.49
CA LYS A 77 52.64 12.08 12.71
C LYS A 77 51.93 11.48 11.46
N GLU A 78 52.45 11.80 10.28
CA GLU A 78 52.56 10.93 9.08
C GLU A 78 54.07 10.69 8.84
N PRO A 79 54.59 9.90 7.86
CA PRO A 79 53.96 9.13 6.74
C PRO A 79 54.58 7.73 6.48
N THR A 80 54.01 6.97 5.52
CA THR A 80 54.66 5.94 4.65
C THR A 80 53.64 5.62 3.54
N ASP A 81 53.76 6.07 2.30
CA ASP A 81 54.59 5.63 1.15
C ASP A 81 54.37 4.17 0.66
N HIS A 82 54.44 4.01 -0.67
CA HIS A 82 54.25 2.86 -1.58
C HIS A 82 52.83 2.78 -2.19
N GLY A 83 52.59 2.80 -3.49
CA GLY A 83 53.44 2.78 -4.69
C GLY A 83 52.52 2.59 -5.92
N MET A 84 52.97 3.13 -7.05
CA MET A 84 52.30 3.27 -8.35
C MET A 84 51.73 1.97 -8.95
N MET A 85 50.59 2.05 -9.66
CA MET A 85 50.41 1.38 -10.96
C MET A 85 49.43 2.15 -11.86
N ASP A 86 49.99 2.64 -12.96
CA ASP A 86 49.31 3.18 -14.13
C ASP A 86 48.49 2.10 -14.85
N HIS A 87 47.21 2.35 -15.11
CA HIS A 87 46.48 1.66 -16.18
C HIS A 87 45.83 2.67 -17.12
N LYS A 88 46.59 2.96 -18.16
CA LYS A 88 46.15 3.52 -19.43
C LYS A 88 45.30 2.46 -20.15
N GLY A 89 44.02 2.73 -20.40
CA GLY A 89 43.15 1.78 -21.08
C GLY A 89 41.80 2.35 -21.51
N MET A 90 41.73 2.74 -22.78
CA MET A 90 40.53 2.75 -23.64
C MET A 90 39.44 3.80 -23.38
N MET A 91 39.55 4.90 -24.14
CA MET A 91 38.39 5.65 -24.64
C MET A 91 37.57 4.74 -25.59
N GLY A 92 36.39 4.33 -25.13
CA GLY A 92 35.38 3.63 -25.90
C GLY A 92 34.18 4.53 -26.20
N LYS A 93 34.05 4.86 -27.47
CA LYS A 93 33.00 5.61 -28.18
C LYS A 93 31.57 5.40 -27.64
N GLY A 94 30.89 6.51 -27.36
CA GLY A 94 29.49 6.78 -27.72
C GLY A 94 28.41 5.76 -27.34
N MET A 95 27.54 6.14 -26.40
CA MET A 95 26.09 5.97 -26.58
C MET A 95 25.33 6.90 -25.62
N MET A 96 24.85 7.99 -26.18
CA MET A 96 23.75 8.76 -25.60
C MET A 96 22.52 7.85 -25.51
N GLY A 97 22.20 7.40 -24.30
CA GLY A 97 20.96 6.70 -23.98
C GLY A 97 20.32 7.25 -22.70
N LYS A 98 20.43 8.56 -22.46
CA LYS A 98 20.01 9.18 -21.19
C LYS A 98 18.63 9.83 -21.35
N GLY A 99 17.59 9.00 -21.43
CA GLY A 99 16.21 9.50 -21.57
C GLY A 99 15.10 8.55 -21.14
N MET A 100 15.27 7.23 -21.25
CA MET A 100 14.18 6.27 -20.97
C MET A 100 14.30 5.47 -19.67
N MET A 101 15.50 5.34 -19.08
CA MET A 101 15.64 4.61 -17.79
C MET A 101 15.31 5.46 -16.54
N GLY A 102 15.37 6.79 -16.64
CA GLY A 102 15.17 7.67 -15.47
C GLY A 102 13.71 7.81 -15.04
N LYS A 103 12.76 7.82 -15.98
CA LYS A 103 11.35 8.12 -15.69
C LYS A 103 10.62 6.96 -15.02
N GLY A 104 10.92 5.72 -15.43
CA GLY A 104 10.36 4.50 -14.82
C GLY A 104 10.88 4.24 -13.42
N MET A 105 12.19 4.37 -13.21
CA MET A 105 12.82 4.16 -11.89
C MET A 105 12.44 5.27 -10.91
N MET A 106 12.36 6.52 -11.37
CA MET A 106 11.90 7.63 -10.54
C MET A 106 10.41 7.48 -10.16
N GLY A 107 9.54 7.08 -11.09
CA GLY A 107 8.12 6.81 -10.78
C GLY A 107 7.92 5.65 -9.79
N MET A 108 8.68 4.56 -9.93
CA MET A 108 8.64 3.43 -9.00
C MET A 108 9.14 3.81 -7.60
N MET A 109 10.19 4.65 -7.52
CA MET A 109 10.70 5.18 -6.26
C MET A 109 9.65 6.08 -5.58
N HIS A 110 8.98 6.97 -6.31
CA HIS A 110 7.91 7.82 -5.76
C HIS A 110 6.71 7.01 -5.27
N GLY A 111 6.26 6.00 -6.03
CA GLY A 111 5.17 5.12 -5.60
C GLY A 111 5.53 4.33 -4.33
N ASN A 112 6.78 3.86 -4.22
CA ASN A 112 7.27 3.21 -2.99
C ASN A 112 7.26 4.15 -1.78
N MET A 113 7.66 5.42 -1.97
CA MET A 113 7.61 6.40 -0.89
C MET A 113 6.19 6.72 -0.45
N ALA A 114 5.25 6.94 -1.38
CA ALA A 114 3.85 7.23 -1.07
C ALA A 114 3.19 6.07 -0.30
N ASP A 115 3.36 4.84 -0.79
CA ASP A 115 2.78 3.67 -0.14
C ASP A 115 3.41 3.43 1.25
N MET A 116 4.71 3.70 1.41
CA MET A 116 5.35 3.61 2.72
C MET A 116 4.86 4.67 3.71
N MET A 117 4.46 5.85 3.26
CA MET A 117 3.83 6.85 4.14
C MET A 117 2.47 6.38 4.61
N ASP A 118 1.65 5.81 3.73
CA ASP A 118 0.35 5.27 4.09
C ASP A 118 0.48 4.04 5.01
N ILE A 119 1.45 3.16 4.77
CA ILE A 119 1.77 2.02 5.66
C ILE A 119 2.16 2.54 7.04
N ARG A 120 3.05 3.52 7.15
CA ARG A 120 3.45 4.11 8.44
C ARG A 120 2.27 4.73 9.15
N TYR A 121 1.43 5.49 8.45
CA TYR A 121 0.23 6.08 9.02
C TYR A 121 -0.69 5.03 9.64
N LEU A 122 -0.96 3.93 8.92
CA LEU A 122 -1.79 2.83 9.42
C LEU A 122 -1.15 2.13 10.62
N LEU A 123 0.16 1.91 10.60
CA LEU A 123 0.89 1.29 11.72
C LEU A 123 0.94 2.19 12.97
N PHE A 124 0.99 3.51 12.83
CA PHE A 124 0.86 4.44 13.95
C PHE A 124 -0.56 4.49 14.52
N ASN A 125 -1.58 4.21 13.71
CA ASN A 125 -2.99 4.22 14.11
C ASN A 125 -3.57 2.81 14.30
N HIS A 126 -2.72 1.80 14.49
CA HIS A 126 -3.13 0.39 14.44
C HIS A 126 -4.22 0.04 15.47
N GLU A 127 -4.22 0.67 16.64
CA GLU A 127 -5.24 0.47 17.68
C GLU A 127 -6.66 0.87 17.25
N LYS A 128 -6.77 1.73 16.23
CA LYS A 128 -8.06 2.14 15.64
C LYS A 128 -8.55 1.16 14.57
N ILE A 129 -7.76 0.16 14.21
CA ILE A 129 -8.07 -0.79 13.15
C ILE A 129 -8.67 -2.05 13.76
N LYS A 130 -9.85 -2.44 13.26
CA LYS A 130 -10.48 -3.72 13.57
C LYS A 130 -10.28 -4.64 12.38
N ARG A 131 -9.76 -5.84 12.63
CA ARG A 131 -9.52 -6.84 11.61
C ARG A 131 -10.06 -8.19 12.04
N THR A 132 -10.69 -8.89 11.12
CA THR A 132 -11.10 -10.29 11.28
C THR A 132 -10.59 -11.11 10.10
N VAL A 133 -10.13 -12.33 10.39
CA VAL A 133 -9.60 -13.26 9.40
C VAL A 133 -10.39 -14.56 9.46
N LYS A 134 -10.99 -14.94 8.34
CA LYS A 134 -11.62 -16.24 8.13
C LYS A 134 -10.72 -17.07 7.23
N ARG A 135 -10.15 -18.14 7.78
CA ARG A 135 -9.35 -19.10 6.99
C ARG A 135 -10.25 -19.93 6.09
N LEU A 136 -9.81 -20.13 4.86
CA LEU A 136 -10.45 -20.98 3.85
C LEU A 136 -9.46 -22.09 3.45
N PRO A 137 -9.93 -23.24 2.94
CA PRO A 137 -9.05 -24.29 2.44
C PRO A 137 -8.12 -23.82 1.31
N ASN A 138 -8.55 -22.84 0.53
CA ASN A 138 -7.83 -22.32 -0.63
C ASN A 138 -7.36 -20.86 -0.45
N GLY A 139 -7.32 -20.33 0.79
CA GLY A 139 -6.92 -18.94 1.04
C GLY A 139 -7.53 -18.34 2.30
N VAL A 140 -7.87 -17.05 2.27
CA VAL A 140 -8.51 -16.32 3.38
C VAL A 140 -9.57 -15.35 2.89
N GLU A 141 -10.53 -15.05 3.75
CA GLU A 141 -11.39 -13.88 3.65
C GLU A 141 -11.15 -12.99 4.87
N THR A 142 -10.90 -11.70 4.65
CA THR A 142 -10.57 -10.75 5.72
C THR A 142 -11.48 -9.55 5.64
N VAL A 143 -11.84 -9.00 6.80
CA VAL A 143 -12.55 -7.73 6.92
C VAL A 143 -11.70 -6.81 7.78
N THR A 144 -11.33 -5.66 7.24
CA THR A 144 -10.50 -4.66 7.93
C THR A 144 -11.23 -3.31 7.89
N THR A 145 -11.58 -2.79 9.07
CA THR A 145 -12.40 -1.57 9.23
C THR A 145 -11.85 -0.65 10.32
N SER A 146 -12.35 0.58 10.36
CA SER A 146 -12.10 1.52 11.46
C SER A 146 -13.32 2.42 11.68
N GLY A 147 -13.56 2.81 12.93
CA GLY A 147 -14.55 3.84 13.26
C GLY A 147 -14.04 5.27 13.03
N ASP A 148 -12.73 5.44 12.77
CA ASP A 148 -12.13 6.72 12.39
C ASP A 148 -12.12 6.82 10.86
N GLU A 149 -12.84 7.82 10.31
CA GLU A 149 -13.02 7.98 8.87
C GLU A 149 -11.69 8.15 8.11
N ALA A 150 -10.70 8.81 8.72
CA ALA A 150 -9.39 9.01 8.10
C ALA A 150 -8.62 7.68 8.03
N VAL A 151 -8.68 6.86 9.09
CA VAL A 151 -8.09 5.52 9.11
C VAL A 151 -8.80 4.58 8.13
N ALA A 152 -10.13 4.58 8.11
CA ALA A 152 -10.93 3.80 7.16
C ALA A 152 -10.60 4.16 5.70
N GLY A 153 -10.50 5.46 5.40
CA GLY A 153 -10.06 5.94 4.08
C GLY A 153 -8.65 5.47 3.73
N LYS A 154 -7.72 5.48 4.69
CA LYS A 154 -6.35 5.02 4.48
C LYS A 154 -6.22 3.51 4.31
N ILE A 155 -7.04 2.71 4.99
CA ILE A 155 -7.15 1.27 4.72
C ILE A 155 -7.53 1.04 3.25
N GLN A 156 -8.53 1.78 2.75
CA GLN A 156 -9.00 1.63 1.36
C GLN A 156 -7.91 1.98 0.33
N VAL A 157 -7.18 3.08 0.55
CA VAL A 157 -6.08 3.50 -0.32
C VAL A 157 -4.96 2.45 -0.32
N HIS A 158 -4.53 2.03 0.87
CA HIS A 158 -3.42 1.10 1.04
C HIS A 158 -3.69 -0.26 0.36
N VAL A 159 -4.85 -0.88 0.62
CA VAL A 159 -5.19 -2.20 0.05
C VAL A 159 -5.24 -2.14 -1.48
N LYS A 160 -5.83 -1.08 -2.04
CA LYS A 160 -5.85 -0.89 -3.51
C LYS A 160 -4.44 -0.76 -4.08
N ALA A 161 -3.57 0.01 -3.44
CA ALA A 161 -2.18 0.15 -3.85
C ALA A 161 -1.41 -1.18 -3.79
N MET A 162 -1.60 -1.97 -2.72
CA MET A 162 -0.96 -3.29 -2.59
C MET A 162 -1.45 -4.28 -3.66
N TYR A 163 -2.75 -4.26 -3.97
CA TYR A 163 -3.29 -5.05 -5.06
C TYR A 163 -2.67 -4.67 -6.41
N GLU A 164 -2.57 -3.37 -6.73
CA GLU A 164 -1.91 -2.92 -7.95
C GLU A 164 -0.42 -3.32 -8.02
N ARG A 165 0.28 -3.27 -6.89
CA ARG A 165 1.67 -3.76 -6.81
C ARG A 165 1.77 -5.23 -7.10
N LEU A 166 0.86 -6.04 -6.56
CA LEU A 166 0.86 -7.48 -6.79
C LEU A 166 0.67 -7.78 -8.29
N GLN A 167 -0.28 -7.11 -8.94
CA GLN A 167 -0.52 -7.22 -10.38
C GLN A 167 0.69 -6.81 -11.22
N LYS A 168 1.42 -5.77 -10.79
CA LYS A 168 2.63 -5.27 -11.46
C LYS A 168 3.92 -5.98 -11.03
N LYS A 169 3.84 -6.96 -10.11
CA LYS A 169 4.99 -7.61 -9.45
C LYS A 169 6.00 -6.61 -8.85
N GLN A 170 5.49 -5.51 -8.29
CA GLN A 170 6.28 -4.43 -7.70
C GLN A 170 6.39 -4.60 -6.18
N ALA A 171 7.32 -5.45 -5.76
CA ALA A 171 7.47 -5.83 -4.35
C ALA A 171 7.56 -4.65 -3.39
N ILE A 172 6.77 -4.73 -2.31
CA ILE A 172 6.94 -3.92 -1.10
C ILE A 172 7.74 -4.77 -0.10
N ARG A 173 8.77 -4.19 0.53
CA ARG A 173 9.72 -4.90 1.41
C ARG A 173 10.39 -6.14 0.76
N PRO A 174 11.12 -6.00 -0.36
CA PRO A 174 11.75 -7.14 -1.03
C PRO A 174 12.79 -7.89 -0.18
N MET A 175 13.28 -7.28 0.91
CA MET A 175 14.20 -7.92 1.85
C MET A 175 13.51 -8.85 2.87
N ASP A 176 12.18 -8.79 2.98
CA ASP A 176 11.42 -9.65 3.87
C ASP A 176 11.07 -10.97 3.15
N PRO A 177 11.54 -12.13 3.63
CA PRO A 177 11.41 -13.40 2.90
C PRO A 177 9.96 -13.75 2.53
N LEU A 178 9.00 -13.51 3.42
CA LEU A 178 7.60 -13.79 3.14
C LEU A 178 7.07 -12.90 2.01
N PHE A 179 7.33 -11.60 2.06
CA PHE A 179 6.87 -10.67 1.03
C PHE A 179 7.52 -10.97 -0.32
N ALA A 180 8.84 -11.21 -0.35
CA ALA A 180 9.53 -11.65 -1.55
C ALA A 180 8.84 -12.87 -2.19
N ALA A 181 8.56 -13.91 -1.39
CA ALA A 181 7.89 -15.12 -1.86
C ALA A 181 6.46 -14.87 -2.38
N ILE A 182 5.69 -13.99 -1.75
CA ILE A 182 4.34 -13.59 -2.22
C ILE A 182 4.43 -12.95 -3.60
N PHE A 183 5.33 -11.98 -3.80
CA PHE A 183 5.48 -11.30 -5.08
C PHE A 183 6.03 -12.21 -6.19
N GLU A 184 6.88 -13.18 -5.84
CA GLU A 184 7.32 -14.24 -6.77
C GLU A 184 6.16 -15.12 -7.24
N ASN A 185 5.14 -15.32 -6.40
CA ASN A 185 3.97 -16.17 -6.68
C ASN A 185 2.71 -15.35 -7.02
N ALA A 186 2.86 -14.07 -7.36
CA ALA A 186 1.74 -13.15 -7.57
C ALA A 186 0.73 -13.62 -8.63
N ASP A 187 1.20 -14.27 -9.70
CA ASP A 187 0.37 -14.82 -10.79
C ASP A 187 -0.52 -15.99 -10.36
N LYS A 188 -0.30 -16.54 -9.16
CA LYS A 188 -1.07 -17.65 -8.60
C LYS A 188 -2.11 -17.18 -7.58
N ILE A 189 -2.15 -15.89 -7.25
CA ILE A 189 -3.00 -15.35 -6.18
C ILE A 189 -4.13 -14.54 -6.82
N ASP A 190 -5.35 -15.01 -6.61
CA ASP A 190 -6.57 -14.29 -6.98
C ASP A 190 -7.00 -13.42 -5.80
N ILE A 191 -7.29 -12.14 -6.05
CA ILE A 191 -7.76 -11.19 -5.03
C ILE A 191 -9.07 -10.56 -5.46
N GLU A 192 -10.08 -10.68 -4.61
CA GLU A 192 -11.36 -9.97 -4.73
C GLU A 192 -11.48 -8.93 -3.61
N ILE A 193 -11.74 -7.67 -3.98
CA ILE A 193 -11.91 -6.56 -3.03
C ILE A 193 -13.35 -6.07 -3.07
N THR A 194 -14.02 -6.09 -1.92
CA THR A 194 -15.36 -5.52 -1.74
C THR A 194 -15.29 -4.30 -0.83
N LYS A 195 -15.80 -3.16 -1.28
CA LYS A 195 -15.85 -1.94 -0.48
C LYS A 195 -16.92 -2.01 0.59
N LEU A 196 -16.58 -1.56 1.81
CA LEU A 196 -17.50 -1.35 2.91
C LEU A 196 -17.54 0.15 3.29
N PRO A 197 -18.57 0.63 4.01
CA PRO A 197 -18.62 2.03 4.46
C PRO A 197 -17.41 2.43 5.31
N ASP A 198 -16.97 1.54 6.20
CA ASP A 198 -15.96 1.77 7.24
C ASP A 198 -14.64 1.00 6.97
N GLY A 199 -14.45 0.45 5.77
CA GLY A 199 -13.26 -0.33 5.43
C GLY A 199 -13.41 -1.18 4.16
N LEU A 200 -12.83 -2.39 4.18
CA LEU A 200 -12.85 -3.32 3.06
C LEU A 200 -13.01 -4.78 3.53
N ARG A 201 -13.60 -5.59 2.65
CA ARG A 201 -13.46 -7.04 2.67
C ARG A 201 -12.53 -7.46 1.54
N VAL A 202 -11.54 -8.30 1.84
CA VAL A 202 -10.59 -8.84 0.86
C VAL A 202 -10.60 -10.35 0.94
N LYS A 203 -10.80 -11.00 -0.20
CA LYS A 203 -10.68 -12.45 -0.33
C LYS A 203 -9.47 -12.75 -1.20
N GLU A 204 -8.49 -13.45 -0.63
CA GLU A 204 -7.25 -13.87 -1.29
C GLU A 204 -7.30 -15.39 -1.42
N THR A 205 -7.21 -15.92 -2.63
CA THR A 205 -7.29 -17.37 -2.89
C THR A 205 -6.27 -17.85 -3.91
N SER A 206 -5.96 -19.15 -3.89
CA SER A 206 -5.12 -19.78 -4.90
C SER A 206 -5.53 -21.24 -5.14
N LYS A 207 -5.13 -21.77 -6.31
CA LYS A 207 -5.14 -23.21 -6.61
C LYS A 207 -3.80 -23.89 -6.34
N ASP A 208 -2.74 -23.12 -6.12
CA ASP A 208 -1.40 -23.61 -5.80
C ASP A 208 -1.25 -23.71 -4.28
N ALA A 209 -0.93 -24.92 -3.80
CA ALA A 209 -0.87 -25.20 -2.36
C ALA A 209 0.15 -24.33 -1.62
N TYR A 210 1.29 -24.03 -2.25
CA TYR A 210 2.30 -23.18 -1.66
C TYR A 210 1.84 -21.71 -1.59
N ALA A 211 1.17 -21.21 -2.63
CA ALA A 211 0.55 -19.89 -2.60
C ALA A 211 -0.53 -19.78 -1.50
N VAL A 212 -1.31 -20.84 -1.24
CA VAL A 212 -2.24 -20.88 -0.09
C VAL A 212 -1.50 -20.72 1.24
N MET A 213 -0.36 -21.41 1.43
CA MET A 213 0.47 -21.25 2.63
C MET A 213 1.01 -19.82 2.77
N LEU A 214 1.42 -19.19 1.66
CA LEU A 214 1.87 -17.80 1.64
C LEU A 214 0.76 -16.83 2.02
N ILE A 215 -0.45 -17.00 1.48
CA ILE A 215 -1.64 -16.21 1.82
C ILE A 215 -1.96 -16.32 3.32
N HIS A 216 -1.88 -17.52 3.87
CA HIS A 216 -2.12 -17.76 5.29
C HIS A 216 -1.07 -17.06 6.17
N ALA A 217 0.20 -17.20 5.84
CA ALA A 217 1.28 -16.52 6.55
C ALA A 217 1.21 -14.99 6.42
N HIS A 218 0.81 -14.49 5.24
CA HIS A 218 0.54 -13.08 5.01
C HIS A 218 -0.54 -12.54 5.96
N ALA A 219 -1.67 -13.26 6.07
CA ALA A 219 -2.76 -12.87 6.95
C ALA A 219 -2.30 -12.75 8.42
N ASP A 220 -1.47 -13.68 8.90
CA ASP A 220 -0.91 -13.66 10.25
C ASP A 220 0.01 -12.46 10.49
N VAL A 221 0.83 -12.09 9.50
CA VAL A 221 1.70 -10.90 9.60
C VAL A 221 0.89 -9.61 9.63
N VAL A 222 -0.15 -9.50 8.80
CA VAL A 222 -1.02 -8.32 8.79
C VAL A 222 -1.79 -8.21 10.10
N ASP A 223 -2.25 -9.32 10.68
CA ASP A 223 -2.83 -9.33 12.03
C ASP A 223 -1.83 -8.82 13.08
N ARG A 224 -0.56 -9.25 13.00
CA ARG A 224 0.50 -8.75 13.88
C ARG A 224 0.74 -7.24 13.70
N PHE A 225 0.65 -6.70 12.48
CA PHE A 225 0.73 -5.26 12.25
C PHE A 225 -0.43 -4.49 12.89
N VAL A 226 -1.64 -5.05 12.88
CA VAL A 226 -2.80 -4.46 13.56
C VAL A 226 -2.64 -4.53 15.08
N GLN A 227 -2.01 -5.58 15.62
CA GLN A 227 -1.81 -5.76 17.06
C GLN A 227 -0.65 -4.94 17.64
N GLU A 228 0.48 -4.86 16.93
CA GLU A 228 1.75 -4.31 17.47
C GLU A 228 2.21 -3.02 16.75
N GLY A 229 1.53 -2.61 15.68
CA GLY A 229 1.88 -1.42 14.91
C GLY A 229 3.32 -1.42 14.43
N MET A 230 4.02 -0.30 14.67
CA MET A 230 5.39 -0.08 14.21
C MET A 230 6.39 -1.14 14.71
N ALA A 231 6.17 -1.73 15.89
CA ALA A 231 7.09 -2.74 16.44
C ALA A 231 7.14 -4.01 15.57
N ALA A 232 6.00 -4.42 14.99
CA ALA A 232 5.95 -5.56 14.09
C ALA A 232 6.61 -5.29 12.73
N MET A 233 6.64 -4.02 12.27
CA MET A 233 7.29 -3.65 11.00
C MET A 233 8.78 -3.95 11.00
N MET A 234 9.46 -3.78 12.14
CA MET A 234 10.91 -3.94 12.25
C MET A 234 11.38 -5.39 12.25
N LYS A 235 10.44 -6.35 12.32
CA LYS A 235 10.72 -7.78 12.32
C LYS A 235 10.63 -8.32 10.88
N MET A 236 11.58 -9.16 10.49
CA MET A 236 11.49 -9.96 9.27
C MET A 236 10.55 -11.14 9.51
N THR A 237 9.87 -11.60 8.46
CA THR A 237 9.03 -12.80 8.56
C THR A 237 9.59 -13.92 7.70
N PRO A 238 9.85 -15.12 8.26
CA PRO A 238 10.25 -16.25 7.45
C PRO A 238 9.13 -16.64 6.48
N ALA A 239 9.49 -17.01 5.25
CA ALA A 239 8.56 -17.65 4.35
C ALA A 239 8.32 -19.11 4.80
N PRO A 240 7.10 -19.65 4.66
CA PRO A 240 6.86 -21.08 4.76
C PRO A 240 7.78 -21.86 3.83
N LYS A 241 8.18 -23.08 4.22
CA LYS A 241 8.97 -23.95 3.35
C LYS A 241 8.09 -24.49 2.22
N ARG A 242 8.67 -24.63 1.03
CA ARG A 242 8.08 -25.45 -0.03
C ARG A 242 8.28 -26.91 0.35
N GLU A 243 7.21 -27.69 0.36
CA GLU A 243 7.26 -29.14 0.50
C GLU A 243 7.58 -29.82 -0.84
#